data_AF-A0A0K6G007-F1
#
_entry.id   AF-A0A0K6G007-F1
#
_cell.length_a   1.000
_cell.length_b   1.000
_cell.length_c   1.000
_cell.angle_alpha   90.00
_cell.angle_beta   90.00
_cell.angle_gamma   90.00
#
_symmetry.space_group_name_H-M   'P 1'
#
loop_
_entity.id
_entity.type
_entity.pdbx_description
1 polymer ?
#
loop_
_entity_poly.entity_id
_entity_poly.type
_entity_poly.pdbx_seq_one_letter_code
_entity_poly.pdbx_strand_id
1 'polypeptide(L)'
;MRFAYESLQREVIRALNTQLGDAQQLGVTRARTIRLLDFINAHAHVIPTEAELLDAWALQEVRGAPGVFGNRAIHHIKYRVPGPNSLWHHDGQHGLVRFKIVIHMFVDGYSRLVTGIGAREIHGTPSRVRGDHGVENVEVASWMEANRGHDRGSYIWGRSVHNTRIERLWYDVTEGFGWKWKSFLYDLEVHYRLVPTLKPHLWLLHHLFLGPINDDAQEWMQAWNSHTLALQGERNRSPRDLWFFGMIEQGPRGLDYQNCSGLDERPDEWDEYGIDWEAMEDERLMIHWMEHNEENEVLHGEDEGVYVVPPSIPAEGDVVGQIEQAFQLHGLNRQTTDMLARRRLWEVALQVLEEVCGNMEIWEM
;
A
#
# COMPACT_ATOMS: atom_id res chain seq x y z
N MET A 1 -61.80 -30.40 28.29
CA MET A 1 -60.83 -31.10 27.42
C MET A 1 -60.40 -30.29 26.21
N ARG A 2 -61.32 -29.77 25.37
CA ARG A 2 -60.97 -28.99 24.16
C ARG A 2 -60.10 -27.74 24.42
N PHE A 3 -60.43 -26.99 25.47
CA PHE A 3 -59.71 -25.77 25.88
C PHE A 3 -58.27 -26.03 26.37
N ALA A 4 -58.04 -27.18 27.02
CA ALA A 4 -56.71 -27.59 27.49
C ALA A 4 -55.82 -27.99 26.30
N TYR A 5 -56.41 -28.61 25.28
CA TYR A 5 -55.72 -29.01 24.05
C TYR A 5 -55.29 -27.79 23.22
N GLU A 6 -56.17 -26.79 23.08
CA GLU A 6 -55.86 -25.53 22.40
C GLU A 6 -54.82 -24.67 23.14
N SER A 7 -54.77 -24.76 24.47
CA SER A 7 -53.73 -24.12 25.26
C SER A 7 -52.36 -24.77 25.02
N LEU A 8 -52.30 -26.11 25.10
CA LEU A 8 -51.08 -26.87 24.85
C LEU A 8 -50.55 -26.67 23.43
N GLN A 9 -51.44 -26.64 22.43
CA GLN A 9 -51.07 -26.42 21.04
C GLN A 9 -50.42 -25.03 20.82
N ARG A 10 -50.96 -23.98 21.47
CA ARG A 10 -50.36 -22.63 21.39
C ARG A 10 -48.98 -22.57 22.03
N GLU A 11 -48.77 -23.30 23.11
CA GLU A 11 -47.50 -23.35 23.84
C GLU A 11 -46.43 -24.11 23.05
N VAL A 12 -46.82 -25.23 22.43
CA VAL A 12 -45.94 -26.00 21.52
C VAL A 12 -45.57 -25.20 20.27
N ILE A 13 -46.53 -24.51 19.64
CA ILE A 13 -46.23 -23.64 18.48
C ILE A 13 -45.29 -22.50 18.87
N ARG A 14 -45.48 -21.91 20.05
CA ARG A 14 -44.60 -20.85 20.55
C ARG A 14 -43.18 -21.37 20.78
N ALA A 15 -43.02 -22.55 21.40
CA ALA A 15 -41.72 -23.17 21.62
C ALA A 15 -41.01 -23.55 20.31
N LEU A 16 -41.74 -24.07 19.32
CA LEU A 16 -41.19 -24.38 17.99
C LEU A 16 -40.73 -23.13 17.24
N ASN A 17 -41.51 -22.04 17.30
CA ASN A 17 -41.12 -20.77 16.67
C ASN A 17 -39.88 -20.15 17.34
N THR A 18 -39.74 -20.27 18.67
CA THR A 18 -38.52 -19.87 19.39
C THR A 18 -37.32 -20.70 18.95
N GLN A 19 -37.45 -22.04 18.91
CA GLN A 19 -36.37 -22.93 18.45
C GLN A 19 -35.97 -22.69 16.99
N LEU A 20 -36.93 -22.38 16.12
CA LEU A 20 -36.66 -22.04 14.72
C LEU A 20 -35.93 -20.69 14.61
N GLY A 21 -36.32 -19.69 15.41
CA GLY A 21 -35.66 -18.39 15.48
C GLY A 21 -34.21 -18.50 16.01
N ASP A 22 -34.00 -19.30 17.05
CA ASP A 22 -32.67 -19.58 17.61
C ASP A 22 -31.78 -20.32 16.60
N ALA A 23 -32.33 -21.29 15.86
CA ALA A 23 -31.62 -22.00 14.80
C ALA A 23 -31.26 -21.08 13.61
N GLN A 24 -32.15 -20.16 13.24
CA GLN A 24 -31.87 -19.13 12.23
C GLN A 24 -30.80 -18.15 12.70
N GLN A 25 -30.86 -17.67 13.94
CA GLN A 25 -29.84 -16.81 14.52
C GLN A 25 -28.47 -17.51 14.63
N LEU A 26 -28.45 -18.79 15.04
CA LEU A 26 -27.25 -19.62 15.02
C LEU A 26 -26.71 -19.81 13.60
N GLY A 27 -27.58 -20.00 12.60
CA GLY A 27 -27.21 -20.08 11.19
C GLY A 27 -26.59 -18.78 10.66
N VAL A 28 -27.19 -17.63 10.97
CA VAL A 28 -26.68 -16.30 10.59
C VAL A 28 -25.35 -16.00 11.30
N THR A 29 -25.23 -16.34 12.59
CA THR A 29 -24.00 -16.16 13.37
C THR A 29 -22.89 -17.03 12.80
N ARG A 30 -23.17 -18.31 12.54
CA ARG A 30 -22.23 -19.24 11.91
C ARG A 30 -21.79 -18.77 10.52
N ALA A 31 -22.72 -18.27 9.70
CA ALA A 31 -22.38 -17.71 8.39
C ALA A 31 -21.50 -16.46 8.50
N ARG A 32 -21.75 -15.57 9.47
CA ARG A 32 -20.89 -14.41 9.76
C ARG A 32 -19.50 -14.85 10.23
N THR A 33 -19.42 -15.83 11.12
CA THR A 33 -18.13 -16.37 11.61
C THR A 33 -17.33 -17.03 10.48
N ILE A 34 -17.97 -17.82 9.62
CA ILE A 34 -17.31 -18.44 8.46
C ILE A 34 -16.78 -17.34 7.52
N ARG A 35 -17.60 -16.33 7.18
CA ARG A 35 -17.14 -15.21 6.36
C ARG A 35 -15.98 -14.45 6.98
N LEU A 36 -15.99 -14.24 8.30
CA LEU A 36 -14.89 -13.59 9.01
C LEU A 36 -13.61 -14.44 8.96
N LEU A 37 -13.71 -15.76 9.07
CA LEU A 37 -12.56 -16.66 8.96
C LEU A 37 -12.00 -16.70 7.54
N ASP A 38 -12.87 -16.80 6.52
CA ASP A 38 -12.48 -16.70 5.11
C ASP A 38 -11.83 -15.34 4.81
N PHE A 39 -12.34 -14.27 5.44
CA PHE A 39 -11.74 -12.93 5.37
C PHE A 39 -10.34 -12.88 5.93
N ILE A 40 -10.17 -13.35 7.17
CA ILE A 40 -8.89 -13.41 7.86
C ILE A 40 -7.88 -14.21 7.05
N ASN A 41 -8.29 -15.34 6.48
CA ASN A 41 -7.42 -16.15 5.63
C ASN A 41 -7.04 -15.43 4.34
N ALA A 42 -7.98 -14.77 3.66
CA ALA A 42 -7.72 -14.02 2.43
C ALA A 42 -6.83 -12.77 2.64
N HIS A 43 -6.76 -12.27 3.88
CA HIS A 43 -6.01 -11.08 4.25
C HIS A 43 -4.95 -11.38 5.32
N ALA A 44 -4.49 -12.64 5.40
CA ALA A 44 -3.53 -13.06 6.41
C ALA A 44 -2.22 -12.26 6.33
N HIS A 45 -1.85 -11.75 5.16
CA HIS A 45 -0.66 -10.93 4.93
C HIS A 45 -0.69 -9.55 5.60
N VAL A 46 -1.87 -9.00 5.94
CA VAL A 46 -1.98 -7.75 6.72
C VAL A 46 -2.19 -7.99 8.21
N ILE A 47 -2.43 -9.25 8.60
CA ILE A 47 -2.59 -9.67 9.99
C ILE A 47 -1.22 -10.12 10.50
N PRO A 48 -0.64 -9.42 11.49
CA PRO A 48 0.71 -9.73 11.95
C PRO A 48 0.71 -11.09 12.64
N THR A 49 1.74 -11.87 12.33
CA THR A 49 2.09 -13.08 13.04
C THR A 49 2.47 -12.77 14.49
N GLU A 50 2.43 -13.80 15.34
CA GLU A 50 2.88 -13.68 16.74
C GLU A 50 4.32 -13.18 16.85
N ALA A 51 5.19 -13.58 15.92
CA ALA A 51 6.57 -13.09 15.83
C ALA A 51 6.65 -11.59 15.48
N GLU A 52 5.87 -11.12 14.51
CA GLU A 52 5.81 -9.70 14.13
C GLU A 52 5.21 -8.82 15.22
N LEU A 53 4.23 -9.34 15.97
CA LEU A 53 3.70 -8.67 17.16
C LEU A 53 4.77 -8.55 18.26
N LEU A 54 5.54 -9.62 18.50
CA LEU A 54 6.61 -9.62 19.48
C LEU A 54 7.77 -8.70 19.08
N ASP A 55 8.15 -8.64 17.80
CA ASP A 55 9.17 -7.72 17.31
C ASP A 55 8.70 -6.26 17.35
N ALA A 56 7.44 -5.99 16.97
CA ALA A 56 6.85 -4.67 17.08
C ALA A 56 6.73 -4.21 18.55
N TRP A 57 6.36 -5.13 19.46
CA TRP A 57 6.33 -4.86 20.91
C TRP A 57 7.74 -4.68 21.48
N ALA A 58 8.74 -5.45 21.04
CA ALA A 58 10.13 -5.27 21.45
C ALA A 58 10.69 -3.92 20.99
N LEU A 59 10.33 -3.45 19.78
CA LEU A 59 10.64 -2.09 19.31
C LEU A 59 9.96 -1.02 20.18
N GLN A 60 8.73 -1.28 20.65
CA GLN A 60 7.98 -0.39 21.55
C GLN A 60 8.54 -0.33 22.98
N GLU A 61 8.97 -1.46 23.55
CA GLU A 61 9.42 -1.57 24.95
C GLU A 61 10.91 -1.19 25.13
N VAL A 62 11.77 -1.40 24.13
CA VAL A 62 13.22 -1.15 24.27
C VAL A 62 13.61 0.29 23.92
N ARG A 63 12.80 1.03 23.14
CA ARG A 63 13.12 2.41 22.70
C ARG A 63 12.04 3.46 23.05
N GLY A 64 10.89 3.04 23.60
CA GLY A 64 9.64 3.79 23.44
C GLY A 64 9.21 3.75 21.98
N ALA A 65 7.91 3.73 21.65
CA ALA A 65 7.49 3.98 20.27
C ALA A 65 8.16 5.30 19.87
N PRO A 66 9.12 5.31 18.93
CA PRO A 66 9.69 6.57 18.56
C PRO A 66 8.50 7.36 18.02
N GLY A 67 8.34 8.60 18.49
CA GLY A 67 7.38 9.52 17.91
C GLY A 67 7.78 9.90 16.49
N VAL A 68 8.21 8.93 15.65
CA VAL A 68 8.70 9.10 14.28
C VAL A 68 7.64 9.81 13.47
N PHE A 69 6.38 9.48 13.70
CA PHE A 69 5.24 10.05 12.98
C PHE A 69 4.62 11.28 13.69
N GLY A 70 5.09 11.66 14.87
CA GLY A 70 4.49 12.74 15.68
C GLY A 70 3.07 12.44 16.18
N ASN A 71 2.35 13.46 16.65
CA ASN A 71 0.95 13.31 17.09
C ASN A 71 0.01 13.37 15.87
N ARG A 72 -0.52 12.22 15.43
CA ARG A 72 -1.39 12.11 14.25
C ARG A 72 -2.85 12.10 14.67
N ALA A 73 -3.49 13.26 14.60
CA ALA A 73 -4.92 13.40 14.85
C ALA A 73 -5.75 13.05 13.60
N ILE A 74 -6.81 12.26 13.78
CA ILE A 74 -7.80 11.97 12.75
C ILE A 74 -9.13 12.65 13.11
N HIS A 75 -9.65 13.40 12.17
CA HIS A 75 -10.98 13.99 12.18
C HIS A 75 -11.91 13.18 11.26
N HIS A 76 -13.01 12.66 11.80
CA HIS A 76 -13.98 11.81 11.08
C HIS A 76 -15.22 12.57 10.58
N ILE A 77 -15.24 13.91 10.68
CA ILE A 77 -16.50 14.67 10.63
C ILE A 77 -17.10 14.69 9.21
N LYS A 78 -16.29 14.70 8.14
CA LYS A 78 -16.79 14.71 6.75
C LYS A 78 -16.45 13.46 5.92
N TYR A 79 -15.28 12.86 6.12
CA TYR A 79 -14.91 11.63 5.40
C TYR A 79 -15.57 10.40 6.03
N ARG A 80 -16.41 9.70 5.28
CA ARG A 80 -17.07 8.49 5.78
C ARG A 80 -17.11 7.39 4.73
N VAL A 81 -16.61 6.21 5.08
CA VAL A 81 -16.83 4.96 4.35
C VAL A 81 -17.41 3.90 5.29
N PRO A 82 -18.09 2.85 4.78
CA PRO A 82 -18.86 1.90 5.58
C PRO A 82 -18.07 0.96 6.50
N GLY A 83 -16.74 1.04 6.52
CA GLY A 83 -15.88 0.15 7.30
C GLY A 83 -14.59 -0.17 6.56
N PRO A 84 -13.68 -0.95 7.18
CA PRO A 84 -12.45 -1.37 6.53
C PRO A 84 -12.73 -2.20 5.27
N ASN A 85 -11.78 -2.17 4.34
CA ASN A 85 -11.82 -2.80 3.03
C ASN A 85 -12.96 -2.32 2.09
N SER A 86 -13.66 -1.22 2.45
CA SER A 86 -14.72 -0.64 1.62
C SER A 86 -14.16 0.14 0.42
N LEU A 87 -13.16 0.96 0.68
CA LEU A 87 -12.53 1.85 -0.30
C LEU A 87 -11.05 1.95 0.04
N TRP A 88 -10.20 1.55 -0.91
CA TRP A 88 -8.78 1.86 -0.87
C TRP A 88 -8.50 3.06 -1.75
N HIS A 89 -7.58 3.88 -1.28
CA HIS A 89 -6.98 4.97 -2.02
C HIS A 89 -5.61 4.48 -2.48
N HIS A 90 -5.30 4.58 -3.77
CA HIS A 90 -4.00 4.21 -4.29
C HIS A 90 -3.37 5.37 -5.04
N ASP A 91 -2.06 5.33 -5.23
CA ASP A 91 -1.33 6.32 -6.02
C ASP A 91 0.11 5.84 -6.27
N GLY A 92 0.77 6.43 -7.26
CA GLY A 92 2.18 6.23 -7.59
C GLY A 92 3.01 7.48 -7.30
N GLN A 93 4.01 7.37 -6.42
CA GLN A 93 4.95 8.46 -6.19
C GLN A 93 6.08 8.44 -7.22
N HIS A 94 6.22 9.54 -7.95
CA HIS A 94 7.23 9.73 -9.00
C HIS A 94 8.54 10.37 -8.52
N GLY A 95 8.76 10.52 -7.21
CA GLY A 95 9.96 11.17 -6.66
C GLY A 95 11.30 10.53 -7.06
N LEU A 96 11.29 9.28 -7.55
CA LEU A 96 12.45 8.54 -8.06
C LEU A 96 12.32 8.20 -9.57
N VAL A 97 11.38 8.83 -10.29
CA VAL A 97 11.09 8.53 -11.71
C VAL A 97 12.29 8.78 -12.63
N ARG A 98 13.19 9.71 -12.24
CA ARG A 98 14.49 9.93 -12.91
C ARG A 98 15.31 8.66 -13.01
N PHE A 99 15.23 7.78 -12.01
CA PHE A 99 15.92 6.50 -11.95
C PHE A 99 15.03 5.35 -12.41
N LYS A 100 13.90 5.64 -13.05
CA LYS A 100 12.91 4.67 -13.50
C LYS A 100 12.41 3.80 -12.35
N ILE A 101 12.17 4.41 -11.19
CA ILE A 101 11.56 3.76 -10.02
C ILE A 101 10.32 4.57 -9.64
N VAL A 102 9.19 3.88 -9.59
CA VAL A 102 7.93 4.41 -9.08
C VAL A 102 7.52 3.55 -7.90
N ILE A 103 7.16 4.18 -6.79
CA ILE A 103 6.66 3.48 -5.60
C ILE A 103 5.15 3.63 -5.63
N HIS A 104 4.44 2.50 -5.63
CA HIS A 104 2.98 2.50 -5.51
C HIS A 104 2.59 2.20 -4.07
N MET A 105 1.48 2.77 -3.63
CA MET A 105 0.95 2.55 -2.28
C MET A 105 -0.57 2.45 -2.31
N PHE A 106 -1.12 1.66 -1.38
CA PHE A 106 -2.55 1.49 -1.17
C PHE A 106 -2.88 1.68 0.30
N VAL A 107 -3.82 2.58 0.59
CA VAL A 107 -4.26 2.87 1.95
C VAL A 107 -5.77 2.66 2.10
N ASP A 108 -6.15 1.98 3.18
CA ASP A 108 -7.54 1.80 3.55
C ASP A 108 -8.15 3.13 4.03
N GLY A 109 -9.23 3.53 3.37
CA GLY A 109 -9.88 4.81 3.63
C GLY A 109 -10.49 4.92 5.03
N TYR A 110 -10.92 3.80 5.63
CA TYR A 110 -11.52 3.77 6.96
C TYR A 110 -10.45 3.78 8.05
N SER A 111 -9.51 2.83 7.99
CA SER A 111 -8.59 2.54 9.09
C SER A 111 -7.23 3.22 8.99
N ARG A 112 -6.88 3.84 7.84
CA ARG A 112 -5.52 4.33 7.53
C ARG A 112 -4.48 3.22 7.38
N LEU A 113 -4.91 1.96 7.34
CA LEU A 113 -4.01 0.82 7.17
C LEU A 113 -3.37 0.90 5.79
N VAL A 114 -2.05 0.86 5.73
CA VAL A 114 -1.33 0.68 4.48
C VAL A 114 -1.38 -0.80 4.12
N THR A 115 -2.06 -1.11 3.04
CA THR A 115 -2.38 -2.48 2.62
C THR A 115 -1.34 -3.04 1.64
N GLY A 116 -0.61 -2.15 0.97
CA GLY A 116 0.58 -2.46 0.21
C GLY A 116 1.37 -1.20 -0.07
N ILE A 117 2.69 -1.33 -0.12
CA ILE A 117 3.62 -0.30 -0.58
C ILE A 117 4.81 -0.97 -1.25
N GLY A 118 5.26 -0.40 -2.36
CA GLY A 118 6.50 -0.83 -2.99
C GLY A 118 6.49 -0.63 -4.49
N ALA A 119 7.60 -1.01 -5.10
CA ALA A 119 7.81 -0.92 -6.54
C ALA A 119 7.47 -2.25 -7.27
N ARG A 120 6.92 -3.26 -6.58
CA ARG A 120 6.71 -4.59 -7.21
C ARG A 120 5.49 -5.40 -6.75
N GLU A 121 5.01 -5.27 -5.51
CA GLU A 121 3.92 -6.11 -5.02
C GLU A 121 2.97 -5.38 -4.06
N ILE A 122 1.66 -5.58 -4.26
CA ILE A 122 0.57 -5.11 -3.40
C ILE A 122 -0.30 -6.33 -3.06
N HIS A 123 -0.73 -6.45 -1.81
CA HIS A 123 -1.44 -7.63 -1.34
C HIS A 123 -2.89 -7.33 -0.92
N GLY A 124 -3.78 -8.27 -1.17
CA GLY A 124 -5.19 -8.20 -0.77
C GLY A 124 -6.10 -7.58 -1.82
N THR A 125 -7.40 -7.49 -1.52
CA THR A 125 -8.36 -6.94 -2.49
C THR A 125 -9.49 -6.19 -1.79
N PRO A 126 -9.70 -4.89 -2.09
CA PRO A 126 -10.81 -4.13 -1.53
C PRO A 126 -12.12 -4.36 -2.27
N SER A 127 -13.21 -3.85 -1.69
CA SER A 127 -14.50 -3.73 -2.37
C SER A 127 -14.45 -2.71 -3.51
N ARG A 128 -13.70 -1.60 -3.32
CA ARG A 128 -13.50 -0.53 -4.31
C ARG A 128 -12.10 0.08 -4.18
N VAL A 129 -11.61 0.61 -5.29
CA VAL A 129 -10.37 1.40 -5.33
C VAL A 129 -10.69 2.77 -5.90
N ARG A 130 -10.06 3.81 -5.35
CA ARG A 130 -10.01 5.15 -5.92
C ARG A 130 -8.57 5.48 -6.29
N GLY A 131 -8.43 6.09 -7.45
CA GLY A 131 -7.20 6.72 -7.92
C GLY A 131 -7.52 7.88 -8.85
N ASP A 132 -6.47 8.56 -9.28
CA ASP A 132 -6.60 9.63 -10.26
C ASP A 132 -6.67 9.08 -11.69
N HIS A 133 -6.81 9.98 -12.67
CA HIS A 133 -6.87 9.62 -14.09
C HIS A 133 -5.51 9.28 -14.73
N GLY A 134 -4.49 8.95 -13.94
CA GLY A 134 -3.20 8.50 -14.42
C GLY A 134 -3.29 7.23 -15.27
N VAL A 135 -2.52 7.20 -16.35
CA VAL A 135 -2.48 6.05 -17.27
C VAL A 135 -1.83 4.82 -16.64
N GLU A 136 -0.95 5.02 -15.66
CA GLU A 136 -0.36 3.99 -14.81
C GLU A 136 -1.40 3.25 -13.94
N ASN A 137 -2.55 3.89 -13.70
CA ASN A 137 -3.61 3.33 -12.86
C ASN A 137 -4.62 2.48 -13.66
N VAL A 138 -4.50 2.45 -14.98
CA VAL A 138 -5.41 1.72 -15.88
C VAL A 138 -5.36 0.21 -15.65
N GLU A 139 -4.19 -0.36 -15.34
CA GLU A 139 -4.08 -1.79 -15.05
C GLU A 139 -4.84 -2.14 -13.76
N VAL A 140 -4.73 -1.32 -12.72
CA VAL A 140 -5.45 -1.53 -11.46
C VAL A 140 -6.96 -1.40 -11.68
N ALA A 141 -7.40 -0.39 -12.44
CA ALA A 141 -8.80 -0.23 -12.80
C ALA A 141 -9.33 -1.45 -13.59
N SER A 142 -8.58 -1.90 -14.60
CA SER A 142 -8.94 -3.07 -15.41
C SER A 142 -9.04 -4.34 -14.56
N TRP A 143 -8.08 -4.54 -13.65
CA TRP A 143 -8.08 -5.67 -12.74
C TRP A 143 -9.27 -5.61 -11.77
N MET A 144 -9.60 -4.44 -11.22
CA MET A 144 -10.73 -4.26 -10.31
C MET A 144 -12.07 -4.54 -11.00
N GLU A 145 -12.27 -4.05 -12.22
CA GLU A 145 -13.48 -4.35 -13.01
C GLU A 145 -13.60 -5.84 -13.32
N ALA A 146 -12.49 -6.50 -13.68
CA ALA A 146 -12.47 -7.94 -13.98
C ALA A 146 -12.76 -8.82 -12.74
N ASN A 147 -12.27 -8.43 -11.56
CA ASN A 147 -12.35 -9.24 -10.34
C ASN A 147 -13.51 -8.88 -9.40
N ARG A 148 -14.05 -7.65 -9.49
CA ARG A 148 -15.16 -7.17 -8.65
C ARG A 148 -16.45 -6.92 -9.42
N GLY A 149 -16.41 -7.03 -10.74
CA GLY A 149 -17.56 -6.88 -11.62
C GLY A 149 -17.60 -5.51 -12.29
N HIS A 150 -17.99 -5.57 -13.56
CA HIS A 150 -18.13 -4.42 -14.44
C HIS A 150 -19.25 -3.48 -14.02
N ASP A 151 -19.06 -2.17 -14.21
CA ASP A 151 -20.07 -1.10 -14.04
C ASP A 151 -20.67 -1.00 -12.63
N ARG A 152 -19.99 -1.56 -11.62
CA ARG A 152 -20.39 -1.47 -10.19
C ARG A 152 -19.85 -0.22 -9.50
N GLY A 153 -18.92 0.49 -10.15
CA GLY A 153 -18.02 1.43 -9.49
C GLY A 153 -16.97 0.66 -8.68
N SER A 154 -16.38 -0.38 -9.29
CA SER A 154 -15.30 -1.16 -8.67
C SER A 154 -14.01 -0.35 -8.63
N TYR A 155 -13.80 0.48 -9.64
CA TYR A 155 -12.82 1.56 -9.65
C TYR A 155 -13.52 2.93 -9.72
N ILE A 156 -13.10 3.87 -8.87
CA ILE A 156 -13.61 5.24 -8.83
C ILE A 156 -12.50 6.17 -9.31
N TRP A 157 -12.66 6.69 -10.52
CA TRP A 157 -11.80 7.73 -11.04
C TRP A 157 -12.11 9.06 -10.36
N GLY A 158 -11.09 9.73 -9.83
CA GLY A 158 -11.20 11.04 -9.21
C GLY A 158 -10.14 12.01 -9.73
N ARG A 159 -10.22 13.27 -9.32
CA ARG A 159 -9.07 14.17 -9.41
C ARG A 159 -8.03 13.76 -8.36
N SER A 160 -6.74 13.91 -8.62
CA SER A 160 -5.68 13.61 -7.64
C SER A 160 -5.89 14.35 -6.30
N VAL A 161 -6.37 15.61 -6.36
CA VAL A 161 -6.75 16.38 -5.16
C VAL A 161 -7.84 15.74 -4.29
N HIS A 162 -8.67 14.85 -4.86
CA HIS A 162 -9.70 14.09 -4.14
C HIS A 162 -9.15 12.82 -3.45
N ASN A 163 -7.90 12.44 -3.75
CA ASN A 163 -7.18 11.30 -3.17
C ASN A 163 -6.41 11.70 -1.91
N THR A 164 -6.97 12.62 -1.12
CA THR A 164 -6.23 13.35 -0.08
C THR A 164 -5.65 12.45 1.03
N ARG A 165 -6.22 11.25 1.18
CA ARG A 165 -5.80 10.27 2.18
C ARG A 165 -4.44 9.66 1.86
N ILE A 166 -4.13 9.41 0.58
CA ILE A 166 -2.83 8.90 0.18
C ILE A 166 -1.82 10.02 -0.05
N GLU A 167 -2.28 11.17 -0.55
CA GLU A 167 -1.45 12.38 -0.73
C GLU A 167 -0.81 12.82 0.59
N ARG A 168 -1.59 12.87 1.67
CA ARG A 168 -1.07 13.15 3.02
C ARG A 168 -0.07 12.10 3.50
N LEU A 169 -0.26 10.85 3.08
CA LEU A 169 0.58 9.75 3.49
C LEU A 169 1.94 9.77 2.77
N TRP A 170 2.00 10.27 1.54
CA TRP A 170 3.24 10.44 0.80
C TRP A 170 4.23 11.40 1.48
N TYR A 171 3.74 12.40 2.22
CA TYR A 171 4.59 13.23 3.07
C TYR A 171 5.34 12.36 4.11
N ASP A 172 4.62 11.47 4.79
CA ASP A 172 5.17 10.61 5.84
C ASP A 172 6.10 9.51 5.29
N VAL A 173 5.82 9.03 4.07
CA VAL A 173 6.69 8.13 3.33
C VAL A 173 7.99 8.83 2.93
N THR A 174 7.89 10.05 2.40
CA THR A 174 9.03 10.84 1.95
C THR A 174 9.95 11.19 3.13
N GLU A 175 9.39 11.66 4.25
CA GLU A 175 10.13 11.91 5.48
C GLU A 175 10.71 10.62 6.09
N GLY A 176 9.97 9.51 6.03
CA GLY A 176 10.36 8.25 6.65
C GLY A 176 11.52 7.53 5.94
N PHE A 177 11.43 7.37 4.62
CA PHE A 177 12.46 6.68 3.84
C PHE A 177 12.69 7.23 2.43
N GLY A 178 11.74 7.96 1.85
CA GLY A 178 11.87 8.47 0.48
C GLY A 178 13.05 9.44 0.30
N TRP A 179 13.22 10.38 1.24
CA TRP A 179 14.24 11.43 1.16
C TRP A 179 15.67 10.87 1.18
N LYS A 180 15.93 9.84 2.03
CA LYS A 180 17.26 9.20 2.09
C LYS A 180 17.64 8.56 0.75
N TRP A 181 16.68 7.94 0.07
CA TRP A 181 16.91 7.30 -1.22
C TRP A 181 17.01 8.31 -2.36
N LYS A 182 16.14 9.33 -2.39
CA LYS A 182 16.26 10.45 -3.35
C LYS A 182 17.66 11.05 -3.25
N SER A 183 18.06 11.48 -2.05
CA SER A 183 19.38 12.07 -1.82
C SER A 183 20.53 11.15 -2.23
N PHE A 184 20.46 9.86 -1.88
CA PHE A 184 21.47 8.87 -2.24
C PHE A 184 21.62 8.69 -3.77
N LEU A 185 20.51 8.55 -4.50
CA LEU A 185 20.56 8.31 -5.95
C LEU A 185 21.03 9.57 -6.71
N TYR A 186 20.62 10.76 -6.27
CA TYR A 186 21.17 12.01 -6.82
C TYR A 186 22.67 12.16 -6.51
N ASP A 187 23.12 11.74 -5.33
CA ASP A 187 24.55 11.73 -4.99
C ASP A 187 25.34 10.78 -5.91
N LEU A 188 24.79 9.60 -6.23
CA LEU A 188 25.36 8.69 -7.22
C LEU A 188 25.50 9.33 -8.61
N GLU A 189 24.48 10.08 -9.04
CA GLU A 189 24.48 10.78 -10.32
C GLU A 189 25.54 11.89 -10.38
N VAL A 190 25.59 12.74 -9.35
CA VAL A 190 26.49 13.91 -9.35
C VAL A 190 27.95 13.51 -9.12
N HIS A 191 28.21 12.53 -8.25
CA HIS A 191 29.56 12.27 -7.76
C HIS A 191 30.11 10.87 -8.09
N TYR A 192 29.28 9.90 -8.47
CA TYR A 192 29.70 8.49 -8.64
C TYR A 192 29.32 7.88 -9.98
N ARG A 193 29.33 8.69 -11.05
CA ARG A 193 29.24 8.26 -12.45
C ARG A 193 27.93 7.55 -12.84
N LEU A 194 26.88 7.67 -12.05
CA LEU A 194 25.56 7.19 -12.48
C LEU A 194 25.05 8.08 -13.61
N VAL A 195 24.72 7.47 -14.74
CA VAL A 195 24.08 8.14 -15.86
C VAL A 195 22.67 7.54 -16.02
N PRO A 196 21.61 8.22 -15.56
CA PRO A 196 20.26 7.66 -15.50
C PRO A 196 19.58 7.49 -16.87
N THR A 197 20.23 7.91 -17.96
CA THR A 197 19.80 7.65 -19.33
C THR A 197 20.36 6.34 -19.90
N LEU A 198 21.41 5.78 -19.31
CA LEU A 198 22.03 4.53 -19.77
C LEU A 198 21.30 3.31 -19.19
N LYS A 199 20.75 2.46 -20.07
CA LYS A 199 20.06 1.21 -19.68
C LYS A 199 20.91 0.29 -18.79
N PRO A 200 22.21 0.06 -19.05
CA PRO A 200 23.05 -0.75 -18.16
C PRO A 200 23.17 -0.18 -16.74
N HIS A 201 23.25 1.14 -16.60
CA HIS A 201 23.34 1.80 -15.29
C HIS A 201 22.02 1.69 -14.54
N LEU A 202 20.89 1.94 -15.21
CA LEU A 202 19.56 1.75 -14.63
C LEU A 202 19.34 0.30 -14.20
N TRP A 203 19.74 -0.67 -15.02
CA TRP A 203 19.70 -2.09 -14.66
C TRP A 203 20.49 -2.38 -13.40
N LEU A 204 21.74 -1.91 -13.34
CA LEU A 204 22.59 -2.15 -12.17
C LEU A 204 22.02 -1.49 -10.92
N LEU A 205 21.52 -0.26 -11.04
CA LEU A 205 20.88 0.48 -9.97
C LEU A 205 19.66 -0.28 -9.42
N HIS A 206 18.79 -0.76 -10.30
CA HIS A 206 17.63 -1.57 -9.92
C HIS A 206 18.05 -2.89 -9.30
N HIS A 207 19.03 -3.57 -9.90
CA HIS A 207 19.55 -4.83 -9.39
C HIS A 207 20.04 -4.69 -7.96
N LEU A 208 20.83 -3.64 -7.66
CA LEU A 208 21.41 -3.44 -6.34
C LEU A 208 20.40 -2.89 -5.32
N PHE A 209 19.57 -1.93 -5.70
CA PHE A 209 18.85 -1.08 -4.74
C PHE A 209 17.33 -1.24 -4.75
N LEU A 210 16.73 -1.84 -5.77
CA LEU A 210 15.26 -1.99 -5.79
C LEU A 210 14.76 -2.91 -4.66
N GLY A 211 15.49 -3.99 -4.38
CA GLY A 211 15.21 -4.87 -3.22
C GLY A 211 15.27 -4.09 -1.90
N PRO A 212 16.43 -3.47 -1.57
CA PRO A 212 16.56 -2.65 -0.37
C PRO A 212 15.56 -1.49 -0.24
N ILE A 213 15.15 -0.85 -1.34
CA ILE A 213 14.09 0.17 -1.33
C ILE A 213 12.76 -0.44 -0.91
N ASN A 214 12.41 -1.62 -1.46
CA ASN A 214 11.21 -2.34 -1.06
C ASN A 214 11.29 -2.80 0.40
N ASP A 215 12.44 -3.27 0.87
CA ASP A 215 12.62 -3.66 2.29
C ASP A 215 12.37 -2.46 3.23
N ASP A 216 12.94 -1.29 2.92
CA ASP A 216 12.69 -0.06 3.67
C ASP A 216 11.21 0.36 3.62
N ALA A 217 10.55 0.20 2.47
CA ALA A 217 9.12 0.50 2.32
C ALA A 217 8.25 -0.45 3.17
N GLN A 218 8.59 -1.74 3.20
CA GLN A 218 7.90 -2.75 4.00
C GLN A 218 8.12 -2.51 5.51
N GLU A 219 9.35 -2.21 5.93
CA GLU A 219 9.64 -1.85 7.33
C GLU A 219 8.84 -0.62 7.76
N TRP A 220 8.82 0.42 6.91
CA TRP A 220 8.04 1.63 7.16
C TRP A 220 6.54 1.33 7.25
N MET A 221 6.00 0.48 6.36
CA MET A 221 4.60 0.05 6.41
C MET A 221 4.27 -0.68 7.71
N GLN A 222 5.13 -1.57 8.17
CA GLN A 222 4.92 -2.30 9.42
C GLN A 222 4.93 -1.36 10.63
N ALA A 223 5.86 -0.41 10.65
CA ALA A 223 5.93 0.63 11.67
C ALA A 223 4.68 1.52 11.65
N TRP A 224 4.25 1.96 10.46
CA TRP A 224 3.03 2.74 10.27
C TRP A 224 1.80 1.96 10.73
N ASN A 225 1.62 0.71 10.30
CA ASN A 225 0.42 -0.04 10.67
C ASN A 225 0.33 -0.35 12.17
N SER A 226 1.44 -0.27 12.89
CA SER A 226 1.53 -0.52 14.33
C SER A 226 1.53 0.75 15.18
N HIS A 227 1.71 1.94 14.59
CA HIS A 227 1.78 3.19 15.35
C HIS A 227 0.40 3.63 15.85
N THR A 228 0.37 4.39 16.95
CA THR A 228 -0.86 4.85 17.56
C THR A 228 -1.36 6.14 16.93
N LEU A 229 -2.58 6.12 16.40
CA LEU A 229 -3.29 7.31 15.90
C LEU A 229 -4.10 7.94 17.03
N ALA A 230 -4.12 9.28 17.08
CA ALA A 230 -4.99 10.03 17.97
C ALA A 230 -6.36 10.22 17.30
N LEU A 231 -7.38 9.59 17.87
CA LEU A 231 -8.74 9.69 17.35
C LEU A 231 -9.50 10.74 18.16
N GLN A 232 -10.08 11.74 17.49
CA GLN A 232 -10.82 12.77 18.20
C GLN A 232 -12.10 12.18 18.82
N GLY A 233 -12.18 12.18 20.16
CA GLY A 233 -13.36 11.70 20.90
C GLY A 233 -13.40 10.19 21.13
N GLU A 234 -12.37 9.44 20.70
CA GLU A 234 -12.27 7.99 20.89
C GLU A 234 -10.93 7.61 21.51
N ARG A 235 -10.79 6.32 21.90
CA ARG A 235 -9.51 5.80 22.39
C ARG A 235 -8.53 5.69 21.21
N ASN A 236 -7.32 6.20 21.39
CA ASN A 236 -6.23 6.02 20.43
C ASN A 236 -6.01 4.55 20.08
N ARG A 237 -5.83 4.26 18.79
CA ARG A 237 -5.69 2.91 18.23
C ARG A 237 -4.69 2.93 17.07
N SER A 238 -4.08 1.80 16.77
CA SER A 238 -3.27 1.68 15.56
C SER A 238 -4.13 1.54 14.30
N PRO A 239 -3.60 1.86 13.09
CA PRO A 239 -4.32 1.57 11.84
C PRO A 239 -4.74 0.10 11.74
N ARG A 240 -3.91 -0.80 12.23
CA ARG A 240 -4.20 -2.23 12.29
C ARG A 240 -5.33 -2.58 13.26
N ASP A 241 -5.37 -1.98 14.45
CA ASP A 241 -6.48 -2.16 15.38
C ASP A 241 -7.79 -1.62 14.81
N LEU A 242 -7.75 -0.43 14.20
CA LEU A 242 -8.90 0.17 13.53
C LEU A 242 -9.44 -0.72 12.42
N TRP A 243 -8.55 -1.33 11.65
CA TRP A 243 -8.92 -2.27 10.61
C TRP A 243 -9.51 -3.56 11.21
N PHE A 244 -8.83 -4.20 12.15
CA PHE A 244 -9.27 -5.47 12.73
C PHE A 244 -10.60 -5.35 13.48
N PHE A 245 -10.70 -4.41 14.42
CA PHE A 245 -11.94 -4.20 15.18
C PHE A 245 -13.04 -3.62 14.29
N GLY A 246 -12.70 -2.75 13.34
CA GLY A 246 -13.66 -2.24 12.36
C GLY A 246 -14.30 -3.36 11.54
N MET A 247 -13.56 -4.42 11.20
CA MET A 247 -14.12 -5.58 10.49
C MET A 247 -15.09 -6.40 11.33
N ILE A 248 -14.85 -6.49 12.64
CA ILE A 248 -15.76 -7.17 13.56
C ILE A 248 -17.03 -6.34 13.78
N GLU A 249 -16.88 -5.03 13.93
CA GLU A 249 -17.97 -4.11 14.24
C GLU A 249 -18.85 -3.81 13.03
N GLN A 250 -18.25 -3.56 11.86
CA GLN A 250 -18.94 -3.14 10.63
C GLN A 250 -19.21 -4.30 9.66
N GLY A 251 -18.61 -5.46 9.91
CA GLY A 251 -18.68 -6.65 9.05
C GLY A 251 -17.63 -6.63 7.93
N PRO A 252 -17.14 -7.81 7.51
CA PRO A 252 -16.08 -7.88 6.51
C PRO A 252 -16.60 -7.56 5.09
N ARG A 253 -15.80 -6.80 4.34
CA ARG A 253 -16.09 -6.34 2.97
C ARG A 253 -15.03 -6.82 1.99
N GLY A 254 -15.36 -6.90 0.70
CA GLY A 254 -14.40 -7.31 -0.33
C GLY A 254 -14.07 -8.81 -0.36
N LEU A 255 -15.00 -9.69 0.05
CA LEU A 255 -14.79 -11.15 -0.04
C LEU A 255 -15.47 -11.82 -1.21
N ASP A 256 -16.62 -11.27 -1.61
CA ASP A 256 -17.42 -11.90 -2.65
C ASP A 256 -16.82 -11.56 -4.01
N TYR A 257 -16.08 -12.51 -4.57
CA TYR A 257 -15.50 -12.43 -5.93
C TYR A 257 -16.57 -12.57 -7.03
N GLN A 258 -17.76 -13.10 -6.72
CA GLN A 258 -18.76 -13.46 -7.74
C GLN A 258 -20.23 -13.28 -7.33
N ASN A 259 -20.55 -12.83 -6.10
CA ASN A 259 -21.94 -12.66 -5.63
C ASN A 259 -22.08 -11.40 -4.75
N CYS A 260 -22.04 -10.23 -5.36
CA CYS A 260 -22.34 -8.95 -4.71
C CYS A 260 -23.86 -8.77 -4.49
N SER A 261 -24.49 -9.62 -3.67
CA SER A 261 -25.90 -9.42 -3.30
C SER A 261 -26.00 -8.95 -1.84
N GLY A 262 -26.05 -7.63 -1.65
CA GLY A 262 -26.73 -6.99 -0.52
C GLY A 262 -25.93 -6.13 0.46
N LEU A 263 -24.60 -6.12 0.42
CA LEU A 263 -23.77 -5.33 1.36
C LEU A 263 -22.96 -4.20 0.70
N ASP A 264 -22.91 -4.17 -0.63
CA ASP A 264 -22.23 -3.12 -1.37
C ASP A 264 -23.19 -1.96 -1.61
N GLU A 265 -22.92 -0.83 -0.95
CA GLU A 265 -23.64 0.42 -1.20
C GLU A 265 -23.41 0.88 -2.64
N ARG A 266 -24.46 1.45 -3.23
CA ARG A 266 -24.36 2.32 -4.41
C ARG A 266 -24.48 3.75 -3.88
N PRO A 267 -23.40 4.52 -3.83
CA PRO A 267 -23.45 5.94 -3.54
C PRO A 267 -24.37 6.65 -4.53
N ASP A 268 -25.03 7.71 -4.08
CA ASP A 268 -25.87 8.55 -4.94
C ASP A 268 -25.01 9.28 -5.99
N GLU A 269 -23.78 9.66 -5.62
CA GLU A 269 -22.77 10.26 -6.50
C GLU A 269 -21.40 9.61 -6.27
N TRP A 270 -20.91 8.88 -7.28
CA TRP A 270 -19.63 8.16 -7.21
C TRP A 270 -18.42 9.10 -7.06
N ASP A 271 -18.53 10.29 -7.64
CA ASP A 271 -17.45 11.29 -7.67
C ASP A 271 -17.16 11.83 -6.26
N GLU A 272 -18.17 11.94 -5.40
CA GLU A 272 -18.03 12.46 -4.04
C GLU A 272 -17.66 11.39 -2.99
N TYR A 273 -17.76 10.11 -3.33
CA TYR A 273 -17.65 9.01 -2.37
C TYR A 273 -16.24 8.84 -1.78
N GLY A 274 -16.06 9.20 -0.51
CA GLY A 274 -14.76 9.08 0.16
C GLY A 274 -13.79 10.20 -0.22
N ILE A 275 -14.28 11.42 -0.45
CA ILE A 275 -13.45 12.63 -0.49
C ILE A 275 -13.26 13.17 0.94
N ASP A 276 -12.04 13.62 1.28
CA ASP A 276 -11.74 14.31 2.53
C ASP A 276 -11.73 15.83 2.33
N TRP A 277 -12.91 16.44 2.33
CA TRP A 277 -13.08 17.87 2.07
C TRP A 277 -12.35 18.77 3.07
N GLU A 278 -12.12 18.32 4.31
CA GLU A 278 -11.38 19.11 5.32
C GLU A 278 -9.89 19.15 5.01
N ALA A 279 -9.34 18.04 4.51
CA ALA A 279 -7.94 17.97 4.14
C ALA A 279 -7.62 18.79 2.87
N MET A 280 -8.59 19.01 1.98
CA MET A 280 -8.43 19.92 0.83
C MET A 280 -8.36 21.40 1.22
N GLU A 281 -8.88 21.76 2.40
CA GLU A 281 -8.81 23.12 2.94
C GLU A 281 -7.47 23.38 3.67
N ASP A 282 -6.61 22.36 3.86
CA ASP A 282 -5.30 22.49 4.49
C ASP A 282 -4.23 22.97 3.50
N GLU A 283 -3.79 24.22 3.68
CA GLU A 283 -2.81 24.89 2.84
C GLU A 283 -1.46 24.14 2.78
N ARG A 284 -1.05 23.44 3.85
CA ARG A 284 0.22 22.69 3.86
C ARG A 284 0.18 21.46 2.98
N LEU A 285 -0.96 20.75 2.98
CA LEU A 285 -1.17 19.60 2.11
C LEU A 285 -1.20 20.03 0.65
N MET A 286 -1.86 21.16 0.36
CA MET A 286 -1.91 21.71 -0.99
C MET A 286 -0.56 22.20 -1.50
N ILE A 287 0.30 22.79 -0.65
CA ILE A 287 1.67 23.18 -1.04
C ILE A 287 2.52 21.95 -1.36
N HIS A 288 2.51 20.93 -0.49
CA HIS A 288 3.24 19.68 -0.74
C HIS A 288 2.76 19.00 -2.04
N TRP A 289 1.45 19.00 -2.27
CA TRP A 289 0.86 18.49 -3.52
C TRP A 289 1.37 19.25 -4.75
N MET A 290 1.47 20.58 -4.67
CA MET A 290 2.01 21.41 -5.75
C MET A 290 3.49 21.12 -6.01
N GLU A 291 4.32 21.03 -4.97
CA GLU A 291 5.77 20.77 -5.11
C GLU A 291 6.07 19.41 -5.74
N HIS A 292 5.31 18.37 -5.35
CA HIS A 292 5.48 17.03 -5.92
C HIS A 292 4.95 16.91 -7.35
N ASN A 293 3.90 17.66 -7.71
CA ASN A 293 3.35 17.64 -9.06
C ASN A 293 4.00 18.63 -10.03
N GLU A 294 4.61 19.72 -9.57
CA GLU A 294 5.44 20.60 -10.41
C GLU A 294 6.72 19.89 -10.87
N GLU A 295 7.39 19.09 -10.01
CA GLU A 295 8.50 18.23 -10.44
C GLU A 295 8.05 17.21 -11.51
N ASN A 296 6.79 16.76 -11.44
CA ASN A 296 6.19 15.86 -12.43
C ASN A 296 5.96 16.59 -13.77
N GLU A 297 5.31 17.76 -13.79
CA GLU A 297 5.00 18.51 -15.03
C GLU A 297 6.25 18.87 -15.86
N VAL A 298 7.38 19.18 -15.21
CA VAL A 298 8.64 19.51 -15.91
C VAL A 298 9.27 18.28 -16.59
N LEU A 299 8.95 17.07 -16.14
CA LEU A 299 9.41 15.80 -16.73
C LEU A 299 8.42 15.24 -17.77
N HIS A 300 7.18 15.72 -17.81
CA HIS A 300 6.11 15.29 -18.72
C HIS A 300 6.07 16.04 -20.06
N GLY A 301 7.23 16.48 -20.56
CA GLY A 301 7.36 16.90 -21.95
C GLY A 301 7.10 15.71 -22.89
N GLU A 302 5.89 15.68 -23.46
CA GLU A 302 5.34 14.62 -24.33
C GLU A 302 4.88 13.36 -23.58
N ASP A 303 3.58 13.35 -23.31
CA ASP A 303 2.79 12.36 -22.58
C ASP A 303 2.70 11.03 -23.38
N GLU A 304 3.71 10.18 -23.23
CA GLU A 304 3.54 8.72 -23.28
C GLU A 304 3.59 8.23 -21.84
N GLY A 305 2.52 7.57 -21.39
CA GLY A 305 2.39 7.07 -20.02
C GLY A 305 3.69 6.45 -19.50
N VAL A 306 4.03 6.76 -18.23
CA VAL A 306 5.29 6.32 -17.61
C VAL A 306 5.22 4.81 -17.34
N TYR A 307 5.27 4.00 -18.41
CA TYR A 307 5.50 2.57 -18.33
C TYR A 307 6.98 2.37 -18.05
N VAL A 308 7.29 2.13 -16.78
CA VAL A 308 8.63 1.76 -16.34
C VAL A 308 8.87 0.31 -16.76
N VAL A 309 9.38 0.11 -17.97
CA VAL A 309 9.86 -1.21 -18.39
C VAL A 309 11.12 -1.53 -17.57
N PRO A 310 11.18 -2.67 -16.86
CA PRO A 310 12.38 -3.08 -16.13
C PRO A 310 13.59 -3.06 -17.07
N PRO A 311 14.70 -2.44 -16.68
CA PRO A 311 15.89 -2.40 -17.52
C PRO A 311 16.34 -3.82 -17.87
N SER A 312 16.63 -4.07 -19.15
CA SER A 312 17.13 -5.37 -19.62
C SER A 312 18.59 -5.57 -19.18
N ILE A 313 18.96 -6.83 -18.88
CA ILE A 313 20.35 -7.19 -18.55
C ILE A 313 21.25 -6.79 -19.74
N PRO A 314 22.31 -6.01 -19.51
CA PRO A 314 23.06 -5.39 -20.59
C PRO A 314 24.02 -6.31 -21.38
N ALA A 315 24.21 -7.58 -21.00
CA ALA A 315 25.20 -8.46 -21.63
C ALA A 315 24.80 -9.94 -21.71
N GLU A 316 25.34 -10.63 -22.73
CA GLU A 316 25.42 -12.10 -22.80
C GLU A 316 26.60 -12.57 -21.93
N GLY A 317 26.33 -12.96 -20.68
CA GLY A 317 27.35 -13.44 -19.75
C GLY A 317 26.90 -13.39 -18.29
N ASP A 318 27.67 -14.02 -17.39
CA ASP A 318 27.37 -14.04 -15.94
C ASP A 318 27.89 -12.76 -15.25
N VAL A 319 27.34 -11.60 -15.62
CA VAL A 319 27.68 -10.30 -15.00
C VAL A 319 27.33 -10.31 -13.51
N VAL A 320 26.18 -10.90 -13.17
CA VAL A 320 25.70 -10.98 -11.79
C VAL A 320 26.67 -11.78 -10.92
N GLY A 321 27.11 -12.97 -11.37
CA GLY A 321 28.09 -13.78 -10.66
C GLY A 321 29.43 -13.07 -10.47
N GLN A 322 29.88 -12.29 -11.46
CA GLN A 322 31.10 -11.48 -11.35
C GLN A 322 30.98 -10.35 -10.33
N ILE A 323 29.83 -9.67 -10.28
CA ILE A 323 29.55 -8.65 -9.26
C ILE A 323 29.57 -9.28 -7.86
N GLU A 324 28.91 -10.42 -7.67
CA GLU A 324 28.89 -11.12 -6.38
C GLU A 324 30.29 -11.59 -5.96
N GLN A 325 31.10 -12.08 -6.90
CA GLN A 325 32.49 -12.43 -6.63
C GLN A 325 33.32 -11.20 -6.23
N ALA A 326 33.14 -10.07 -6.92
CA ALA A 326 33.83 -8.83 -6.58
C ALA A 326 33.43 -8.33 -5.17
N PHE A 327 32.15 -8.42 -4.81
CA PHE A 327 31.71 -8.09 -3.45
C PHE A 327 32.38 -8.96 -2.39
N GLN A 328 32.49 -10.27 -2.62
CA GLN A 328 33.19 -11.17 -1.71
C GLN A 328 34.68 -10.82 -1.56
N LEU A 329 35.37 -10.53 -2.68
CA LEU A 329 36.78 -10.14 -2.68
C LEU A 329 37.03 -8.82 -1.93
N HIS A 330 36.12 -7.87 -2.05
CA HIS A 330 36.19 -6.58 -1.37
C HIS A 330 35.56 -6.58 0.03
N GLY A 331 35.03 -7.71 0.50
CA GLY A 331 34.36 -7.83 1.81
C GLY A 331 33.10 -6.99 1.93
N LEU A 332 32.41 -6.71 0.82
CA LEU A 332 31.20 -5.89 0.79
C LEU A 332 29.96 -6.74 1.07
N ASN A 333 29.11 -6.25 1.97
CA ASN A 333 27.84 -6.88 2.29
C ASN A 333 26.70 -6.24 1.49
N ARG A 334 26.09 -7.01 0.59
CA ARG A 334 24.94 -6.58 -0.21
C ARG A 334 23.72 -6.21 0.64
N GLN A 335 23.55 -6.85 1.79
CA GLN A 335 22.40 -6.65 2.70
C GLN A 335 22.59 -5.46 3.66
N THR A 336 23.56 -4.57 3.38
CA THR A 336 23.82 -3.42 4.24
C THR A 336 22.69 -2.39 4.18
N THR A 337 22.36 -1.81 5.33
CA THR A 337 21.45 -0.66 5.45
C THR A 337 22.19 0.68 5.44
N ASP A 338 23.52 0.67 5.55
CA ASP A 338 24.35 1.86 5.54
C ASP A 338 24.54 2.42 4.11
N MET A 339 24.20 3.70 3.91
CA MET A 339 24.25 4.34 2.59
C MET A 339 25.69 4.50 2.07
N LEU A 340 26.69 4.68 2.94
CA LEU A 340 28.08 4.80 2.50
C LEU A 340 28.61 3.44 2.00
N ALA A 341 28.20 2.34 2.63
CA ALA A 341 28.46 1.00 2.16
C ALA A 341 27.71 0.68 0.86
N ARG A 342 26.44 1.11 0.72
CA ARG A 342 25.68 0.99 -0.54
C ARG A 342 26.34 1.73 -1.70
N ARG A 343 26.91 2.91 -1.45
CA ARG A 343 27.74 3.62 -2.43
C ARG A 343 28.95 2.78 -2.86
N ARG A 344 29.64 2.11 -1.92
CA ARG A 344 30.76 1.21 -2.27
C ARG A 344 30.31 0.02 -3.14
N LEU A 345 29.13 -0.54 -2.85
CA LEU A 345 28.53 -1.58 -3.71
C LEU A 345 28.33 -1.06 -5.14
N TRP A 346 27.81 0.16 -5.28
CA TRP A 346 27.65 0.81 -6.59
C TRP A 346 28.99 0.96 -7.33
N GLU A 347 30.00 1.56 -6.70
CA GLU A 347 31.29 1.82 -7.35
C GLU A 347 31.97 0.53 -7.85
N VAL A 348 31.99 -0.52 -7.01
CA VAL A 348 32.59 -1.82 -7.37
C VAL A 348 31.80 -2.51 -8.46
N ALA A 349 30.46 -2.53 -8.35
CA ALA A 349 29.64 -3.20 -9.35
C ALA A 349 29.64 -2.46 -10.70
N LEU A 350 29.72 -1.12 -10.68
CA LEU A 350 29.84 -0.32 -11.89
C LEU A 350 31.16 -0.61 -12.60
N GLN A 351 32.26 -0.74 -11.86
CA GLN A 351 33.55 -1.10 -12.45
C GLN A 351 33.48 -2.48 -13.13
N VAL A 352 32.89 -3.48 -12.48
CA VAL A 352 32.69 -4.80 -13.10
C VAL A 352 31.82 -4.71 -14.35
N LEU A 353 30.76 -3.90 -14.30
CA LEU A 353 29.88 -3.69 -15.44
C LEU A 353 30.62 -3.05 -16.63
N GLU A 354 31.44 -2.02 -16.38
CA GLU A 354 32.27 -1.35 -17.38
C GLU A 354 33.31 -2.31 -18.00
N GLU A 355 33.91 -3.18 -17.19
CA GLU A 355 34.88 -4.19 -17.64
C GLU A 355 34.22 -5.25 -18.53
N VAL A 356 33.01 -5.71 -18.19
CA VAL A 356 32.30 -6.74 -18.97
C VAL A 356 31.65 -6.17 -20.24
N CYS A 357 31.15 -4.94 -20.19
CA CYS A 357 30.55 -4.28 -21.36
C CYS A 357 31.61 -3.71 -22.33
N GLY A 358 32.90 -3.75 -21.98
CA GLY A 358 34.01 -3.21 -22.76
C GLY A 358 34.05 -1.68 -22.69
N ASN A 359 35.25 -1.10 -22.58
CA ASN A 359 35.51 0.36 -22.51
C ASN A 359 34.50 1.16 -23.34
N MET A 360 33.74 2.01 -22.66
CA MET A 360 32.58 2.79 -23.11
C MET A 360 32.87 3.83 -24.22
N GLU A 361 33.56 3.48 -25.31
CA GLU A 361 33.72 4.35 -26.49
C GLU A 361 32.60 4.17 -27.55
N ILE A 362 31.52 3.41 -27.27
CA ILE A 362 30.48 3.12 -28.30
C ILE A 362 29.06 3.62 -27.93
N TRP A 363 28.86 4.33 -26.81
CA TRP A 363 27.52 4.79 -26.40
C TRP A 363 27.24 6.29 -26.62
N GLU A 364 28.00 6.95 -27.51
CA GLU A 364 27.64 8.25 -28.11
C GLU A 364 27.21 8.05 -29.58
N MET A 365 26.07 7.41 -29.78
CA MET A 365 25.23 7.47 -30.99
C MET A 365 23.80 7.16 -30.57
#